data_AF-A0A397NAE6-F1
#
_entry.id   AF-A0A397NAE6-F1
#
_cell.length_a   1.000
_cell.length_b   1.000
_cell.length_c   1.000
_cell.angle_alpha   90.00
_cell.angle_beta   90.00
_cell.angle_gamma   90.00
#
_symmetry.space_group_name_H-M   'P 1'
#
loop_
_entity.id
_entity.type
_entity.pdbx_description
1 polymer ?
#
loop_
_entity_poly.entity_id
_entity_poly.type
_entity_poly.pdbx_seq_one_letter_code
_entity_poly.pdbx_strand_id
1 'polypeptide(L)'
;MNEFERVRAYLTDLQDRICAAIEAVDGQARFQEDLWQRAEGGGGRTRVLRDGAVFEQAGIGFSDVAGSRLPPSASANRPELAGASWRATGVSLVFHPLNPYVPTTHANVRFFQAQRDGEVVASWFGGGFDLTPFYPFDEDVQHWHRVARDLCTPFGDERYAAHKRWCDEYFFLRHRNETRGVGGLFFDDLHGDFERDFEYLRAVGDGFLDAYLPIVQQRKDTAHGEREREFQLYRRGRYVEFNLVYDRGTLFGLQSGGRSESILMSLPPRVRWEYGFSPEAGSAEARLADYLVPRDWL
;
A
#
# COMPACT_ATOMS: atom_id res chain seq x y z
N MET A 1 -27.47 -6.24 -6.80
CA MET A 1 -26.32 -6.24 -5.86
C MET A 1 -26.25 -4.83 -5.28
N ASN A 2 -26.19 -4.66 -3.95
CA ASN A 2 -26.07 -3.32 -3.37
C ASN A 2 -24.66 -2.75 -3.61
N GLU A 3 -24.46 -1.47 -3.33
CA GLU A 3 -23.16 -0.76 -3.50
C GLU A 3 -22.00 -1.51 -2.83
N PHE A 4 -22.17 -1.91 -1.57
CA PHE A 4 -21.14 -2.60 -0.81
C PHE A 4 -20.72 -3.94 -1.44
N GLU A 5 -21.69 -4.74 -1.88
CA GLU A 5 -21.43 -6.03 -2.52
C GLU A 5 -20.75 -5.87 -3.88
N ARG A 6 -21.03 -4.77 -4.63
CA ARG A 6 -20.31 -4.45 -5.87
C ARG A 6 -18.84 -4.17 -5.61
N VAL A 7 -18.53 -3.36 -4.59
CA VAL A 7 -17.15 -3.05 -4.19
C VAL A 7 -16.44 -4.32 -3.72
N ARG A 8 -17.09 -5.11 -2.86
CA ARG A 8 -16.55 -6.38 -2.36
C ARG A 8 -16.22 -7.36 -3.48
N ALA A 9 -17.10 -7.50 -4.47
CA ALA A 9 -16.88 -8.37 -5.63
C ALA A 9 -15.66 -7.91 -6.45
N TYR A 10 -15.55 -6.60 -6.73
CA TYR A 10 -14.38 -6.04 -7.41
C TYR A 10 -13.08 -6.28 -6.63
N LEU A 11 -13.07 -6.04 -5.32
CA LEU A 11 -11.88 -6.20 -4.48
C LEU A 11 -11.42 -7.67 -4.38
N THR A 12 -12.36 -8.60 -4.34
CA THR A 12 -12.08 -10.04 -4.34
C THR A 12 -11.39 -10.45 -5.66
N ASP A 13 -11.95 -10.00 -6.79
CA ASP A 13 -11.37 -10.21 -8.13
C ASP A 13 -10.01 -9.50 -8.30
N LEU A 14 -9.86 -8.28 -7.78
CA LEU A 14 -8.61 -7.54 -7.82
C LEU A 14 -7.49 -8.30 -7.09
N GLN A 15 -7.76 -8.85 -5.90
CA GLN A 15 -6.80 -9.69 -5.21
C GLN A 15 -6.39 -10.90 -6.07
N ASP A 16 -7.35 -11.56 -6.72
CA ASP A 16 -7.09 -12.73 -7.56
C ASP A 16 -6.22 -12.37 -8.77
N ARG A 17 -6.52 -11.28 -9.48
CA ARG A 17 -5.72 -10.79 -10.62
C ARG A 17 -4.31 -10.38 -10.23
N ILE A 18 -4.14 -9.64 -9.13
CA ILE A 18 -2.81 -9.24 -8.65
C ILE A 18 -1.99 -10.47 -8.26
N CYS A 19 -2.58 -11.43 -7.54
CA CYS A 19 -1.88 -12.67 -7.18
C CYS A 19 -1.39 -13.41 -8.43
N ALA A 20 -2.27 -13.62 -9.41
CA ALA A 20 -1.93 -14.32 -10.64
C ALA A 20 -0.80 -13.64 -11.41
N ALA A 21 -0.82 -12.30 -11.51
CA ALA A 21 0.22 -11.54 -12.20
C ALA A 21 1.57 -11.62 -11.49
N ILE A 22 1.57 -11.53 -10.16
CA ILE A 22 2.78 -11.60 -9.34
C ILE A 22 3.40 -13.01 -9.37
N GLU A 23 2.59 -14.07 -9.29
CA GLU A 23 3.07 -15.45 -9.46
C GLU A 23 3.64 -15.69 -10.87
N ALA A 24 3.03 -15.11 -11.90
CA ALA A 24 3.51 -15.25 -13.28
C ALA A 24 4.89 -14.58 -13.48
N VAL A 25 5.12 -13.43 -12.84
CA VAL A 25 6.42 -12.74 -12.89
C VAL A 25 7.47 -13.44 -12.03
N ASP A 26 7.08 -13.95 -10.86
CA ASP A 26 7.99 -14.69 -9.98
C ASP A 26 8.44 -16.01 -10.62
N GLY A 27 7.50 -16.78 -11.18
CA GLY A 27 7.77 -18.03 -11.89
C GLY A 27 8.21 -19.21 -11.01
N GLN A 28 8.42 -19.01 -9.70
CA GLN A 28 8.86 -20.04 -8.77
C GLN A 28 7.86 -20.24 -7.62
N ALA A 29 7.64 -19.23 -6.80
CA ALA A 29 6.77 -19.34 -5.63
C ALA A 29 5.30 -19.00 -5.96
N ARG A 30 4.41 -19.49 -5.09
CA ARG A 30 2.95 -19.30 -5.18
C ARG A 30 2.45 -18.65 -3.90
N PHE A 31 1.36 -17.90 -3.98
CA PHE A 31 0.68 -17.41 -2.80
C PHE A 31 0.03 -18.57 -2.04
N GLN A 32 0.31 -18.65 -0.74
CA GLN A 32 -0.42 -19.50 0.18
C GLN A 32 -1.57 -18.71 0.80
N GLU A 33 -2.78 -19.28 0.72
CA GLU A 33 -3.99 -18.64 1.22
C GLU A 33 -4.29 -19.06 2.67
N ASP A 34 -4.64 -18.06 3.46
CA ASP A 34 -5.10 -18.18 4.84
C ASP A 34 -6.45 -17.47 4.97
N LEU A 35 -7.51 -18.28 5.09
CA LEU A 35 -8.88 -17.83 5.28
C LEU A 35 -9.16 -17.68 6.77
N TRP A 36 -9.70 -16.52 7.17
CA TRP A 36 -9.99 -16.25 8.56
C TRP A 36 -11.33 -15.52 8.75
N GLN A 37 -11.87 -15.64 9.95
CA GLN A 37 -13.11 -15.00 10.38
C GLN A 37 -12.87 -14.21 11.66
N ARG A 38 -13.65 -13.14 11.88
CA ARG A 38 -13.65 -12.36 13.12
C ARG A 38 -14.90 -12.69 13.94
N ALA A 39 -14.73 -12.87 15.24
CA ALA A 39 -15.83 -13.12 16.17
C ALA A 39 -16.89 -11.99 16.16
N GLU A 40 -16.45 -10.75 15.92
CA GLU A 40 -17.33 -9.56 15.82
C GLU A 40 -18.09 -9.45 14.49
N GLY A 41 -17.75 -10.29 13.50
CA GLY A 41 -18.38 -10.29 12.18
C GLY A 41 -17.39 -10.06 11.03
N GLY A 42 -17.63 -10.79 9.94
CA GLY A 42 -16.80 -10.75 8.74
C GLY A 42 -15.54 -11.62 8.83
N GLY A 43 -14.54 -11.28 8.03
CA GLY A 43 -13.33 -12.08 7.87
C GLY A 43 -12.42 -11.55 6.77
N GLY A 44 -11.56 -12.41 6.24
CA GLY A 44 -10.67 -12.05 5.16
C GLY A 44 -9.95 -13.24 4.54
N ARG A 45 -9.20 -12.93 3.48
CA ARG A 45 -8.30 -13.84 2.77
C ARG A 45 -6.93 -13.20 2.75
N THR A 46 -6.00 -13.73 3.55
CA THR A 46 -4.61 -13.30 3.51
C THR A 46 -3.85 -14.25 2.59
N ARG A 47 -3.11 -13.71 1.63
CA ARG A 47 -2.28 -14.47 0.71
C ARG A 47 -0.83 -14.03 0.86
N VAL A 48 0.06 -14.98 1.13
CA VAL A 48 1.50 -14.71 1.29
C VAL A 48 2.32 -15.61 0.40
N LEU A 49 3.21 -15.01 -0.38
CA LEU A 49 4.27 -15.66 -1.15
C LEU A 49 5.59 -15.39 -0.42
N ARG A 50 6.41 -16.43 -0.22
CA ARG A 50 7.73 -16.36 0.42
C ARG A 50 8.74 -17.14 -0.43
N ASP A 51 10.01 -16.74 -0.33
CA ASP A 51 11.13 -17.45 -0.94
C ASP A 51 10.95 -17.65 -2.47
N GLY A 52 10.40 -16.63 -3.13
CA GLY A 52 10.25 -16.56 -4.58
C GLY A 52 11.53 -16.17 -5.29
N ALA A 53 11.55 -16.36 -6.61
CA ALA A 53 12.70 -16.00 -7.44
C ALA A 53 12.84 -14.47 -7.58
N VAL A 54 11.71 -13.76 -7.58
CA VAL A 54 11.67 -12.29 -7.69
C VAL A 54 11.28 -11.67 -6.36
N PHE A 55 10.30 -12.23 -5.67
CA PHE A 55 9.78 -11.72 -4.41
C PHE A 55 10.28 -12.54 -3.23
N GLU A 56 11.12 -11.94 -2.39
CA GLU A 56 11.56 -12.56 -1.14
C GLU A 56 10.37 -12.76 -0.20
N GLN A 57 9.49 -11.76 -0.13
CA GLN A 57 8.17 -11.87 0.47
C GLN A 57 7.18 -10.95 -0.24
N ALA A 58 6.00 -11.46 -0.58
CA ALA A 58 4.89 -10.68 -1.09
C ALA A 58 3.62 -11.03 -0.32
N GLY A 59 2.95 -10.02 0.21
CA GLY A 59 1.72 -10.19 0.98
C GLY A 59 0.58 -9.38 0.39
N ILE A 60 -0.60 -9.99 0.26
CA ILE A 60 -1.83 -9.31 -0.12
C ILE A 60 -3.01 -9.82 0.70
N GLY A 61 -3.63 -8.92 1.44
CA GLY A 61 -4.80 -9.18 2.27
C GLY A 61 -6.06 -8.59 1.66
N PHE A 62 -7.10 -9.42 1.56
CA PHE A 62 -8.48 -8.97 1.42
C PHE A 62 -9.16 -9.06 2.78
N SER A 63 -9.96 -8.06 3.12
CA SER A 63 -10.82 -8.09 4.31
C SER A 63 -12.21 -7.55 4.00
N ASP A 64 -13.20 -8.09 4.71
CA ASP A 64 -14.58 -7.62 4.76
C ASP A 64 -15.04 -7.84 6.21
N VAL A 65 -14.97 -6.78 7.00
CA VAL A 65 -15.15 -6.81 8.45
C VAL A 65 -16.26 -5.86 8.87
N ALA A 66 -16.98 -6.23 9.90
CA ALA A 66 -18.06 -5.41 10.45
C ALA A 66 -17.91 -5.26 11.97
N GLY A 67 -18.61 -4.28 12.52
CA GLY A 67 -18.72 -4.07 13.95
C GLY A 67 -19.96 -3.26 14.32
N SER A 68 -20.41 -3.40 15.56
CA SER A 68 -21.60 -2.71 16.08
C SER A 68 -21.32 -1.27 16.53
N ARG A 69 -20.05 -0.94 16.82
CA ARG A 69 -19.60 0.40 17.22
C ARG A 69 -18.17 0.62 16.71
N LEU A 70 -17.86 1.85 16.29
CA LEU A 70 -16.49 2.22 15.99
C LEU A 70 -15.67 2.39 17.28
N PRO A 71 -14.35 2.12 17.25
CA PRO A 71 -13.47 2.46 18.35
C PRO A 71 -13.45 3.97 18.59
N PRO A 72 -13.29 4.45 19.84
CA PRO A 72 -13.26 5.87 20.16
C PRO A 72 -12.25 6.68 19.34
N SER A 73 -11.13 6.08 18.96
CA SER A 73 -10.10 6.71 18.11
C SER A 73 -10.59 7.03 16.69
N ALA A 74 -11.53 6.25 16.14
CA ALA A 74 -12.11 6.47 14.81
C ALA A 74 -13.32 7.43 14.84
N SER A 75 -14.03 7.53 15.98
CA SER A 75 -15.22 8.37 16.13
C SER A 75 -14.96 9.71 16.83
N ALA A 76 -13.78 9.92 17.44
CA ALA A 76 -13.49 11.12 18.25
C ALA A 76 -13.73 12.44 17.51
N ASN A 77 -13.48 12.47 16.21
CA ASN A 77 -13.67 13.65 15.36
C ASN A 77 -14.87 13.51 14.39
N ARG A 78 -15.74 12.51 14.61
CA ARG A 78 -16.89 12.20 13.73
C ARG A 78 -18.14 11.89 14.56
N PRO A 79 -18.79 12.90 15.16
CA PRO A 79 -19.98 12.73 16.00
C PRO A 79 -21.13 11.99 15.29
N GLU A 80 -21.22 12.14 13.97
CA GLU A 80 -22.18 11.48 13.08
C GLU A 80 -21.99 9.95 13.01
N LEU A 81 -20.86 9.42 13.50
CA LEU A 81 -20.62 7.97 13.59
C LEU A 81 -20.93 7.40 14.98
N ALA A 82 -21.25 8.25 15.95
CA ALA A 82 -21.56 7.81 17.31
C ALA A 82 -22.78 6.88 17.31
N GLY A 83 -22.59 5.65 17.81
CA GLY A 83 -23.64 4.64 17.89
C GLY A 83 -24.00 3.97 16.57
N ALA A 84 -23.32 4.30 15.46
CA ALA A 84 -23.51 3.62 14.18
C ALA A 84 -22.78 2.27 14.16
N SER A 85 -23.43 1.28 13.54
CA SER A 85 -22.76 0.07 13.07
C SER A 85 -21.90 0.39 11.85
N TRP A 86 -20.88 -0.42 11.56
CA TRP A 86 -19.97 -0.18 10.47
C TRP A 86 -19.58 -1.47 9.76
N ARG A 87 -19.23 -1.34 8.48
CA ARG A 87 -18.63 -2.39 7.65
C ARG A 87 -17.52 -1.75 6.81
N ALA A 88 -16.39 -2.44 6.70
CA ALA A 88 -15.26 -2.02 5.90
C ALA A 88 -14.76 -3.19 5.06
N THR A 89 -14.47 -2.94 3.79
CA THR A 89 -13.84 -3.92 2.91
C THR A 89 -12.67 -3.29 2.17
N GLY A 90 -11.62 -4.07 1.92
CA GLY A 90 -10.44 -3.56 1.26
C GLY A 90 -9.44 -4.63 0.85
N VAL A 91 -8.58 -4.25 -0.10
CA VAL A 91 -7.35 -4.96 -0.46
C VAL A 91 -6.17 -4.10 -0.01
N SER A 92 -5.19 -4.71 0.65
CA SER A 92 -3.91 -4.09 1.00
C SER A 92 -2.79 -5.06 0.67
N LEU A 93 -1.70 -4.55 0.10
CA LEU A 93 -0.54 -5.34 -0.28
C LEU A 93 0.76 -4.63 0.06
N VAL A 94 1.80 -5.43 0.31
CA VAL A 94 3.19 -5.00 0.35
C VAL A 94 4.04 -6.09 -0.29
N PHE A 95 4.87 -5.70 -1.25
CA PHE A 95 5.80 -6.60 -1.92
C PHE A 95 7.23 -6.18 -1.65
N HIS A 96 8.04 -7.13 -1.18
CA HIS A 96 9.46 -6.99 -0.92
C HIS A 96 10.25 -7.88 -1.88
N PRO A 97 10.73 -7.31 -3.01
CA PRO A 97 11.57 -8.03 -3.94
C PRO A 97 12.88 -8.48 -3.31
N LEU A 98 13.42 -9.60 -3.80
CA LEU A 98 14.74 -10.10 -3.44
C LEU A 98 15.83 -9.16 -3.99
N ASN A 99 15.72 -8.79 -5.27
CA ASN A 99 16.70 -7.96 -5.95
C ASN A 99 16.64 -6.48 -5.49
N PRO A 100 17.74 -5.87 -5.00
CA PRO A 100 17.79 -4.46 -4.58
C PRO A 100 17.39 -3.44 -5.65
N TYR A 101 17.48 -3.80 -6.93
CA TYR A 101 17.10 -2.93 -8.04
C TYR A 101 15.60 -2.93 -8.33
N VAL A 102 14.83 -3.85 -7.75
CA VAL A 102 13.37 -3.82 -7.79
C VAL A 102 12.84 -3.14 -6.52
N PRO A 103 12.10 -2.03 -6.63
CA PRO A 103 11.57 -1.34 -5.46
C PRO A 103 10.60 -2.17 -4.63
N THR A 104 10.61 -1.97 -3.32
CA THR A 104 9.45 -2.35 -2.48
C THR A 104 8.25 -1.49 -2.90
N THR A 105 7.05 -2.07 -2.89
CA THR A 105 5.82 -1.33 -3.17
C THR A 105 4.73 -1.65 -2.16
N HIS A 106 3.82 -0.71 -2.00
CA HIS A 106 2.59 -0.87 -1.24
C HIS A 106 1.41 -0.36 -2.07
N ALA A 107 0.27 -1.01 -1.93
CA ALA A 107 -1.00 -0.50 -2.44
C ALA A 107 -2.15 -0.82 -1.50
N ASN A 108 -3.14 0.04 -1.48
CA ASN A 108 -4.38 -0.15 -0.74
C ASN A 108 -5.56 0.44 -1.51
N VAL A 109 -6.69 -0.26 -1.52
CA VAL A 109 -7.99 0.26 -1.94
C VAL A 109 -9.05 -0.27 -0.99
N ARG A 110 -9.87 0.61 -0.42
CA ARG A 110 -10.84 0.27 0.63
C ARG A 110 -12.11 1.10 0.51
N PHE A 111 -13.19 0.54 1.05
CA PHE A 111 -14.47 1.19 1.19
C PHE A 111 -14.99 0.99 2.60
N PHE A 112 -15.48 2.08 3.18
CA PHE A 112 -16.08 2.11 4.50
C PHE A 112 -17.54 2.56 4.39
N GLN A 113 -18.41 1.93 5.17
CA GLN A 113 -19.80 2.35 5.32
C GLN A 113 -20.21 2.24 6.79
N ALA A 114 -20.84 3.30 7.31
CA ALA A 114 -21.50 3.32 8.60
C ALA A 114 -23.01 3.42 8.42
N GLN A 115 -23.75 2.66 9.23
CA GLN A 115 -25.20 2.60 9.20
C GLN A 115 -25.81 2.79 10.59
N ARG A 116 -26.94 3.49 10.63
CA ARG A 116 -27.77 3.67 11.82
C ARG A 116 -29.22 3.52 11.43
N ASP A 117 -29.97 2.72 12.19
CA ASP A 117 -31.40 2.46 11.95
C ASP A 117 -31.73 2.01 10.51
N GLY A 118 -30.79 1.31 9.86
CA GLY A 118 -30.93 0.82 8.48
C GLY A 118 -30.54 1.82 7.40
N GLU A 119 -30.18 3.05 7.75
CA GLU A 119 -29.75 4.09 6.82
C GLU A 119 -28.22 4.29 6.85
N VAL A 120 -27.64 4.59 5.69
CA VAL A 120 -26.22 4.94 5.57
C VAL A 120 -26.02 6.37 6.07
N VAL A 121 -25.27 6.51 7.16
CA VAL A 121 -24.97 7.84 7.76
C VAL A 121 -23.63 8.39 7.27
N ALA A 122 -22.73 7.53 6.81
CA ALA A 122 -21.49 7.93 6.19
C ALA A 122 -20.93 6.77 5.34
N SER A 123 -20.27 7.12 4.24
CA SER A 123 -19.47 6.17 3.47
C SER A 123 -18.36 6.90 2.75
N TRP A 124 -17.21 6.26 2.62
CA TRP A 124 -16.10 6.83 1.86
C TRP A 124 -15.18 5.74 1.32
N PHE A 125 -14.51 6.08 0.24
CA PHE A 125 -13.39 5.33 -0.30
C PHE A 125 -12.07 5.89 0.23
N GLY A 126 -11.05 5.04 0.24
CA GLY A 126 -9.68 5.42 0.50
C GLY A 126 -8.73 4.46 -0.20
N GLY A 127 -7.49 4.90 -0.40
CA GLY A 127 -6.51 4.05 -1.06
C GLY A 127 -5.31 4.80 -1.59
N GLY A 128 -4.64 4.16 -2.54
CA GLY A 128 -3.41 4.65 -3.13
C GLY A 128 -2.41 3.53 -3.38
N PHE A 129 -1.29 3.90 -3.98
CA PHE A 129 -0.12 3.05 -4.14
C PHE A 129 1.14 3.90 -4.04
N ASP A 130 2.23 3.31 -3.56
CA ASP A 130 3.51 4.00 -3.43
C ASP A 130 4.70 3.09 -3.70
N LEU A 131 5.82 3.70 -4.10
CA LEU A 131 7.05 3.02 -4.52
C LEU A 131 8.22 3.40 -3.62
N THR A 132 8.93 2.40 -3.11
CA THR A 132 10.07 2.54 -2.19
C THR A 132 11.33 1.91 -2.81
N PRO A 133 12.10 2.66 -3.62
CA PRO A 133 13.32 2.17 -4.24
C PRO A 133 14.48 2.11 -3.25
N PHE A 134 15.46 1.25 -3.58
CA PHE A 134 16.77 1.21 -2.92
C PHE A 134 17.84 1.83 -3.82
N TYR A 135 17.85 1.42 -5.09
CA TYR A 135 18.65 2.00 -6.17
C TYR A 135 17.69 2.55 -7.24
N PRO A 136 17.34 3.84 -7.19
CA PRO A 136 16.32 4.41 -8.06
C PRO A 136 16.84 4.65 -9.48
N PHE A 137 15.94 4.50 -10.44
CA PHE A 137 16.12 4.87 -11.85
C PHE A 137 15.10 5.95 -12.21
N ASP A 138 15.54 7.03 -12.87
CA ASP A 138 14.68 8.17 -13.19
C ASP A 138 13.50 7.74 -14.08
N GLU A 139 13.77 6.88 -15.05
CA GLU A 139 12.76 6.36 -15.97
C GLU A 139 11.67 5.53 -15.28
N ASP A 140 12.02 4.80 -14.21
CA ASP A 140 11.06 3.98 -13.45
C ASP A 140 10.15 4.88 -12.61
N VAL A 141 10.72 5.90 -11.96
CA VAL A 141 9.96 6.87 -11.17
C VAL A 141 9.04 7.69 -12.08
N GLN A 142 9.52 8.11 -13.25
CA GLN A 142 8.70 8.81 -14.25
C GLN A 142 7.62 7.91 -14.84
N HIS A 143 7.88 6.61 -15.08
CA HIS A 143 6.85 5.65 -15.48
C HIS A 143 5.76 5.53 -14.42
N TRP A 144 6.16 5.27 -13.16
CA TRP A 144 5.26 5.16 -12.02
C TRP A 144 4.31 6.36 -11.88
N HIS A 145 4.87 7.56 -11.93
CA HIS A 145 4.10 8.80 -11.79
C HIS A 145 3.28 9.15 -13.04
N ARG A 146 3.73 8.79 -14.26
CA ARG A 146 2.90 8.95 -15.47
C ARG A 146 1.66 8.08 -15.43
N VAL A 147 1.79 6.79 -15.08
CA VAL A 147 0.63 5.90 -14.93
C VAL A 147 -0.35 6.45 -13.87
N ALA A 148 0.18 6.90 -12.73
CA ALA A 148 -0.61 7.54 -11.67
C ALA A 148 -1.34 8.81 -12.14
N ARG A 149 -0.69 9.66 -12.95
CA ARG A 149 -1.32 10.84 -13.53
C ARG A 149 -2.41 10.46 -14.52
N ASP A 150 -2.09 9.57 -15.46
CA ASP A 150 -2.97 9.23 -16.58
C ASP A 150 -4.25 8.54 -16.08
N LEU A 151 -4.16 7.68 -15.06
CA LEU A 151 -5.36 7.09 -14.43
C LEU A 151 -6.21 8.11 -13.68
N CYS A 152 -5.63 9.23 -13.23
CA CYS A 152 -6.34 10.30 -12.52
C CYS A 152 -7.01 11.29 -13.47
N THR A 153 -6.49 11.47 -14.70
CA THR A 153 -6.97 12.47 -15.67
C THR A 153 -8.49 12.46 -15.90
N PRO A 154 -9.16 11.30 -16.07
CA PRO A 154 -10.63 11.28 -16.26
C PRO A 154 -11.43 11.82 -15.06
N PHE A 155 -10.81 11.92 -13.89
CA PHE A 155 -11.45 12.28 -12.63
C PHE A 155 -11.15 13.71 -12.17
N GLY A 156 -10.47 14.50 -13.02
CA GLY A 156 -10.20 15.92 -12.84
C GLY A 156 -8.70 16.25 -12.90
N ASP A 157 -8.37 17.40 -13.49
CA ASP A 157 -7.00 17.81 -13.79
C ASP A 157 -6.11 17.96 -12.54
N GLU A 158 -6.71 18.32 -11.39
CA GLU A 158 -5.98 18.50 -10.13
C GLU A 158 -5.85 17.21 -9.31
N ARG A 159 -6.50 16.11 -9.71
CA ARG A 159 -6.60 14.91 -8.86
C ARG A 159 -5.25 14.26 -8.61
N TYR A 160 -4.43 14.11 -9.64
CA TYR A 160 -3.08 13.60 -9.49
C TYR A 160 -2.26 14.48 -8.55
N ALA A 161 -2.24 15.79 -8.77
CA ALA A 161 -1.47 16.73 -7.96
C ALA A 161 -1.87 16.67 -6.48
N ALA A 162 -3.17 16.62 -6.18
CA ALA A 162 -3.68 16.55 -4.82
C ALA A 162 -3.28 15.23 -4.12
N HIS A 163 -3.54 14.09 -4.75
CA HIS A 163 -3.29 12.77 -4.15
C HIS A 163 -1.80 12.40 -4.12
N LYS A 164 -1.00 12.91 -5.06
CA LYS A 164 0.45 12.80 -5.04
C LYS A 164 1.04 13.61 -3.90
N ARG A 165 0.62 14.88 -3.73
CA ARG A 165 1.06 15.71 -2.59
C ARG A 165 0.69 15.04 -1.26
N TRP A 166 -0.52 14.51 -1.15
CA TRP A 166 -0.92 13.80 0.06
C TRP A 166 -0.09 12.53 0.32
N CYS A 167 0.32 11.82 -0.74
CA CYS A 167 1.24 10.70 -0.63
C CYS A 167 2.60 11.12 -0.05
N ASP A 168 3.16 12.24 -0.52
CA ASP A 168 4.42 12.79 -0.01
C ASP A 168 4.31 13.18 1.48
N GLU A 169 3.20 13.79 1.87
CA GLU A 169 2.94 14.22 3.26
C GLU A 169 2.67 13.04 4.20
N TYR A 170 1.93 12.02 3.74
CA TYR A 170 1.55 10.86 4.55
C TYR A 170 2.75 9.94 4.81
N PHE A 171 3.52 9.62 3.77
CA PHE A 171 4.65 8.69 3.84
C PHE A 171 5.96 9.39 4.20
N PHE A 172 5.97 10.15 5.30
CA PHE A 172 7.12 10.93 5.75
C PHE A 172 7.63 10.50 7.14
N LEU A 173 8.93 10.17 7.23
CA LEU A 173 9.58 9.80 8.48
C LEU A 173 10.10 11.05 9.18
N ARG A 174 9.28 11.66 10.04
CA ARG A 174 9.59 12.94 10.71
C ARG A 174 10.93 12.95 11.45
N HIS A 175 11.27 11.85 12.13
CA HIS A 175 12.53 11.74 12.89
C HIS A 175 13.77 11.52 12.02
N ARG A 176 13.60 11.21 10.73
CA ARG A 176 14.67 11.08 9.72
C ARG A 176 14.70 12.24 8.73
N ASN A 177 13.63 13.03 8.68
CA ASN A 177 13.42 14.09 7.71
C ASN A 177 13.56 13.58 6.26
N GLU A 178 12.99 12.40 5.97
CA GLU A 178 13.00 11.76 4.64
C GLU A 178 11.60 11.20 4.33
N THR A 179 11.22 11.17 3.05
CA THR A 179 10.05 10.38 2.61
C THR A 179 10.38 8.88 2.67
N ARG A 180 9.36 8.02 2.82
CA ARG A 180 9.53 6.56 2.81
C ARG A 180 10.08 6.06 1.46
N GLY A 181 9.68 6.73 0.38
CA GLY A 181 10.03 6.42 -0.99
C GLY A 181 9.74 7.60 -1.92
N VAL A 182 9.51 7.31 -3.20
CA VAL A 182 9.26 8.32 -4.25
C VAL A 182 7.78 8.68 -4.41
N GLY A 183 6.93 8.18 -3.52
CA GLY A 183 5.50 8.48 -3.49
C GLY A 183 4.70 7.71 -4.53
N GLY A 184 3.61 8.32 -4.98
CA GLY A 184 2.58 7.73 -5.83
C GLY A 184 1.27 8.45 -5.57
N LEU A 185 0.22 7.71 -5.21
CA LEU A 185 -1.07 8.28 -4.83
C LEU A 185 -1.41 7.91 -3.40
N PHE A 186 -2.00 8.85 -2.66
CA PHE A 186 -2.68 8.57 -1.41
C PHE A 186 -3.96 9.40 -1.33
N PHE A 187 -5.06 8.77 -0.95
CA PHE A 187 -6.32 9.42 -0.67
C PHE A 187 -7.08 8.72 0.45
N ASP A 188 -7.85 9.49 1.18
CA ASP A 188 -8.78 9.03 2.20
C ASP A 188 -10.01 9.93 2.16
N ASP A 189 -11.10 9.50 2.80
CA ASP A 189 -12.32 10.29 2.90
C ASP A 189 -12.88 10.76 1.54
N LEU A 190 -12.81 9.92 0.50
CA LEU A 190 -13.43 10.21 -0.79
C LEU A 190 -14.91 9.82 -0.76
N HIS A 191 -15.82 10.80 -0.71
CA HIS A 191 -17.25 10.61 -0.44
C HIS A 191 -18.18 11.52 -1.27
N GLY A 192 -17.83 11.76 -2.54
CA GLY A 192 -18.62 12.56 -3.47
C GLY A 192 -19.80 11.78 -4.06
N ASP A 193 -19.63 11.30 -5.28
CA ASP A 193 -20.61 10.47 -5.99
C ASP A 193 -20.15 9.02 -5.99
N PHE A 194 -21.00 8.09 -5.55
CA PHE A 194 -20.59 6.69 -5.37
C PHE A 194 -20.07 6.06 -6.67
N GLU A 195 -20.75 6.26 -7.80
CA GLU A 195 -20.34 5.65 -9.06
C GLU A 195 -19.00 6.20 -9.52
N ARG A 196 -18.85 7.53 -9.51
CA ARG A 196 -17.60 8.19 -9.90
C ARG A 196 -16.42 7.84 -8.98
N ASP A 197 -16.66 7.77 -7.68
CA ASP A 197 -15.61 7.44 -6.70
C ASP A 197 -15.25 5.96 -6.72
N PHE A 198 -16.23 5.09 -6.98
CA PHE A 198 -15.96 3.67 -7.21
C PHE A 198 -15.19 3.44 -8.51
N GLU A 199 -15.51 4.14 -9.60
CA GLU A 199 -14.71 4.14 -10.83
C GLU A 199 -13.27 4.60 -10.57
N TYR A 200 -13.07 5.64 -9.74
CA TYR A 200 -11.74 6.10 -9.36
C TYR A 200 -10.98 5.05 -8.53
N LEU A 201 -11.63 4.43 -7.55
CA LEU A 201 -11.06 3.32 -6.79
C LEU A 201 -10.59 2.20 -7.72
N ARG A 202 -11.41 1.85 -8.71
CA ARG A 202 -11.08 0.82 -9.70
C ARG A 202 -9.88 1.22 -10.56
N ALA A 203 -9.84 2.46 -11.04
CA ALA A 203 -8.72 2.97 -11.81
C ALA A 203 -7.40 2.90 -11.02
N VAL A 204 -7.41 3.21 -9.73
CA VAL A 204 -6.24 3.10 -8.85
C VAL A 204 -5.84 1.63 -8.63
N GLY A 205 -6.82 0.76 -8.33
CA GLY A 205 -6.57 -0.66 -8.09
C GLY A 205 -6.04 -1.39 -9.33
N ASP A 206 -6.64 -1.14 -10.49
CA ASP A 206 -6.24 -1.75 -11.76
C ASP A 206 -4.91 -1.17 -12.28
N GLY A 207 -4.73 0.15 -12.18
CA GLY A 207 -3.51 0.84 -12.63
C GLY A 207 -2.25 0.50 -11.81
N PHE A 208 -2.39 -0.11 -10.62
CA PHE A 208 -1.24 -0.57 -9.84
C PHE A 208 -0.36 -1.55 -10.62
N LEU A 209 -0.95 -2.53 -11.32
CA LEU A 209 -0.16 -3.51 -12.08
C LEU A 209 0.51 -2.87 -13.31
N ASP A 210 -0.18 -1.93 -13.97
CA ASP A 210 0.38 -1.16 -15.09
C ASP A 210 1.58 -0.31 -14.65
N ALA A 211 1.55 0.19 -13.42
CA ALA A 211 2.64 0.96 -12.84
C ALA A 211 3.80 0.06 -12.38
N TYR A 212 3.52 -1.06 -11.70
CA TYR A 212 4.55 -1.85 -11.02
C TYR A 212 5.21 -2.92 -11.90
N LEU A 213 4.44 -3.68 -12.67
CA LEU A 213 4.98 -4.84 -13.41
C LEU A 213 6.07 -4.47 -14.43
N PRO A 214 5.96 -3.36 -15.19
CA PRO A 214 7.04 -2.96 -16.12
C PRO A 214 8.36 -2.72 -15.38
N ILE A 215 8.32 -2.12 -14.20
CA ILE A 215 9.50 -1.88 -13.36
C ILE A 215 10.10 -3.22 -12.91
N VAL A 216 9.26 -4.13 -12.40
CA VAL A 216 9.74 -5.46 -11.97
C VAL A 216 10.40 -6.21 -13.13
N GLN A 217 9.77 -6.26 -14.30
CA GLN A 217 10.31 -6.96 -15.46
C GLN A 217 11.62 -6.35 -15.95
N GLN A 218 11.74 -5.01 -15.92
CA GLN A 218 12.95 -4.33 -16.33
C GLN A 218 14.12 -4.59 -15.37
N ARG A 219 13.85 -4.74 -14.07
CA ARG A 219 14.89 -4.73 -13.03
C ARG A 219 15.21 -6.07 -12.40
N LYS A 220 14.31 -7.07 -12.45
CA LYS A 220 14.44 -8.34 -11.70
C LYS A 220 15.74 -9.12 -11.97
N ASP A 221 16.27 -9.02 -13.19
CA ASP A 221 17.49 -9.73 -13.61
C ASP A 221 18.78 -8.87 -13.50
N THR A 222 18.69 -7.68 -12.91
CA THR A 222 19.85 -6.79 -12.71
C THR A 222 20.84 -7.44 -11.73
N ALA A 223 22.10 -7.59 -12.13
CA ALA A 223 23.13 -8.15 -11.26
C ALA A 223 23.35 -7.26 -10.02
N HIS A 224 23.38 -7.88 -8.84
CA HIS A 224 23.68 -7.22 -7.57
C HIS A 224 24.64 -8.08 -6.74
N GLY A 225 25.36 -7.46 -5.81
CA GLY A 225 26.24 -8.14 -4.87
C GLY A 225 25.82 -7.94 -3.41
N GLU A 226 26.71 -8.35 -2.52
CA GLU A 226 26.49 -8.24 -1.07
C GLU A 226 26.33 -6.79 -0.61
N ARG A 227 27.07 -5.86 -1.24
CA ARG A 227 27.00 -4.43 -0.92
C ARG A 227 25.59 -3.88 -1.13
N GLU A 228 25.00 -4.17 -2.29
CA GLU A 228 23.65 -3.73 -2.61
C GLU A 228 22.60 -4.38 -1.72
N ARG A 229 22.81 -5.67 -1.39
CA ARG A 229 21.93 -6.40 -0.49
C ARG A 229 21.96 -5.85 0.93
N GLU A 230 23.13 -5.57 1.48
CA GLU A 230 23.29 -5.00 2.83
C GLU A 230 22.70 -3.59 2.95
N PHE A 231 22.78 -2.79 1.86
CA PHE A 231 22.11 -1.50 1.79
C PHE A 231 20.58 -1.65 1.70
N GLN A 232 20.07 -2.59 0.90
CA GLN A 232 18.64 -2.91 0.84
C GLN A 232 18.09 -3.29 2.22
N LEU A 233 18.79 -4.18 2.95
CA LEU A 233 18.40 -4.59 4.30
C LEU A 233 18.42 -3.43 5.30
N TYR A 234 19.39 -2.53 5.18
CA TYR A 234 19.44 -1.29 5.97
C TYR A 234 18.25 -0.37 5.67
N ARG A 235 17.94 -0.14 4.39
CA ARG A 235 16.82 0.70 3.96
C ARG A 235 15.46 0.09 4.30
N ARG A 236 15.32 -1.24 4.29
CA ARG A 236 14.14 -1.93 4.84
C ARG A 236 13.90 -1.62 6.33
N GLY A 237 14.95 -1.27 7.08
CA GLY A 237 14.82 -0.74 8.44
C GLY A 237 13.98 0.53 8.52
N ARG A 238 14.06 1.42 7.52
CA ARG A 238 13.21 2.61 7.43
C ARG A 238 11.76 2.27 7.14
N TYR A 239 11.53 1.22 6.34
CA TYR A 239 10.18 0.72 6.10
C TYR A 239 9.52 0.24 7.40
N VAL A 240 10.28 -0.51 8.22
CA VAL A 240 9.86 -0.94 9.57
C VAL A 240 9.61 0.27 10.49
N GLU A 241 10.54 1.24 10.52
CA GLU A 241 10.38 2.47 11.30
C GLU A 241 9.07 3.18 10.96
N PHE A 242 8.73 3.33 9.67
CA PHE A 242 7.49 3.98 9.27
C PHE A 242 6.25 3.21 9.73
N ASN A 243 6.18 1.91 9.43
CA ASN A 243 4.98 1.11 9.72
C ASN A 243 4.70 1.01 11.23
N LEU A 244 5.74 0.91 12.06
CA LEU A 244 5.57 0.75 13.50
C LEU A 244 5.43 2.07 14.28
N VAL A 245 5.86 3.20 13.72
CA VAL A 245 5.86 4.50 14.44
C VAL A 245 4.81 5.47 13.91
N TYR A 246 4.52 5.44 12.60
CA TYR A 246 3.71 6.48 11.95
C TYR A 246 2.47 5.97 11.22
N ASP A 247 2.50 4.74 10.70
CA ASP A 247 1.37 4.25 9.92
C ASP A 247 0.10 4.11 10.79
N ARG A 248 -0.90 4.93 10.49
CA ARG A 248 -2.15 4.98 11.24
C ARG A 248 -2.89 3.65 11.17
N GLY A 249 -2.86 2.99 10.00
CA GLY A 249 -3.52 1.70 9.78
C GLY A 249 -2.94 0.60 10.67
N THR A 250 -1.61 0.47 10.68
CA THR A 250 -0.88 -0.50 11.51
C THR A 250 -1.11 -0.26 13.00
N LEU A 251 -0.93 0.98 13.48
CA LEU A 251 -1.11 1.32 14.88
C LEU A 251 -2.55 1.06 15.35
N PHE A 252 -3.54 1.50 14.58
CA PHE A 252 -4.94 1.27 14.88
C PHE A 252 -5.27 -0.23 14.90
N GLY A 253 -4.83 -0.99 13.90
CA GLY A 253 -5.09 -2.42 13.81
C GLY A 253 -4.53 -3.18 15.01
N LEU A 254 -3.30 -2.87 15.44
CA LEU A 254 -2.69 -3.52 16.59
C LEU A 254 -3.36 -3.13 17.92
N GLN A 255 -3.70 -1.86 18.09
CA GLN A 255 -4.33 -1.36 19.32
C GLN A 255 -5.79 -1.79 19.48
N SER A 256 -6.49 -2.07 18.37
CA SER A 256 -7.90 -2.49 18.35
C SER A 256 -8.10 -4.01 18.37
N GLY A 257 -7.04 -4.80 18.56
CA GLY A 257 -7.13 -6.27 18.56
C GLY A 257 -7.38 -6.86 17.16
N GLY A 258 -6.98 -6.14 16.11
CA GLY A 258 -6.95 -6.67 14.75
C GLY A 258 -5.98 -7.86 14.61
N ARG A 259 -6.11 -8.60 13.51
CA ARG A 259 -5.31 -9.82 13.28
C ARG A 259 -3.84 -9.45 13.03
N SER A 260 -3.00 -9.62 14.07
CA SER A 260 -1.60 -9.18 14.06
C SER A 260 -0.82 -9.72 12.86
N GLU A 261 -0.92 -11.01 12.54
CA GLU A 261 -0.22 -11.63 11.41
C GLU A 261 -0.61 -11.01 10.04
N SER A 262 -1.87 -10.61 9.87
CA SER A 262 -2.30 -9.92 8.63
C SER A 262 -1.81 -8.48 8.58
N ILE A 263 -1.73 -7.79 9.72
CA ILE A 263 -1.27 -6.40 9.81
C ILE A 263 0.25 -6.32 9.58
N LEU A 264 0.99 -7.21 10.23
CA LEU A 264 2.46 -7.26 10.19
C LEU A 264 3.00 -7.96 8.94
N MET A 265 2.13 -8.50 8.07
CA MET A 265 2.47 -8.95 6.73
C MET A 265 3.21 -7.88 5.90
N SER A 266 3.00 -6.60 6.24
CA SER A 266 3.70 -5.45 5.64
C SER A 266 5.18 -5.36 6.00
N LEU A 267 5.67 -6.11 7.00
CA LEU A 267 7.07 -6.04 7.42
C LEU A 267 7.97 -6.90 6.50
N PRO A 268 9.18 -6.42 6.18
CA PRO A 268 10.13 -7.19 5.39
C PRO A 268 10.63 -8.43 6.13
N PRO A 269 10.97 -9.52 5.40
CA PRO A 269 11.41 -10.77 6.00
C PRO A 269 12.78 -10.65 6.69
N ARG A 270 13.61 -9.72 6.21
CA ARG A 270 14.93 -9.41 6.76
C ARG A 270 15.17 -7.91 6.74
N VAL A 271 15.84 -7.43 7.77
CA VAL A 271 16.15 -6.03 8.02
C VAL A 271 17.48 -5.94 8.78
N ARG A 272 18.21 -4.85 8.56
CA ARG A 272 19.46 -4.53 9.24
C ARG A 272 19.35 -3.14 9.86
N TRP A 273 19.88 -2.98 11.06
CA TRP A 273 20.07 -1.68 11.68
C TRP A 273 21.55 -1.47 11.98
N GLU A 274 22.04 -0.26 11.73
CA GLU A 274 23.43 0.11 11.96
C GLU A 274 23.49 1.52 12.55
N TYR A 275 24.25 1.67 13.64
CA TYR A 275 24.43 2.95 14.31
C TYR A 275 25.34 3.87 13.50
N GLY A 276 24.90 5.08 13.18
CA GLY A 276 25.71 6.09 12.51
C GLY A 276 26.07 5.77 11.05
N PHE A 277 25.36 4.83 10.41
CA PHE A 277 25.61 4.52 9.00
C PHE A 277 25.40 5.75 8.11
N SER A 278 26.41 6.04 7.30
CA SER A 278 26.37 7.03 6.23
C SER A 278 26.88 6.37 4.95
N PRO A 279 26.16 6.45 3.81
CA PRO A 279 26.67 5.93 2.55
C PRO A 279 27.90 6.71 2.09
N GLU A 280 28.79 6.06 1.34
CA GLU A 280 29.98 6.69 0.77
C GLU A 280 29.58 7.83 -0.17
N ALA A 281 30.26 8.98 -0.09
CA ALA A 281 29.95 10.12 -0.95
C ALA A 281 30.15 9.77 -2.43
N GLY A 282 29.20 10.15 -3.29
CA GLY A 282 29.23 9.83 -4.72
C GLY A 282 28.81 8.40 -5.08
N SER A 283 28.49 7.56 -4.08
CA SER A 283 27.97 6.21 -4.31
C SER A 283 26.51 6.23 -4.78
N ALA A 284 26.06 5.10 -5.34
CA ALA A 284 24.66 4.93 -5.73
C ALA A 284 23.72 4.93 -4.51
N GLU A 285 24.22 4.50 -3.34
CA GLU A 285 23.52 4.53 -2.05
C GLU A 285 23.31 5.97 -1.57
N ALA A 286 24.32 6.83 -1.73
CA ALA A 286 24.20 8.25 -1.37
C ALA A 286 23.22 8.98 -2.28
N ARG A 287 23.16 8.61 -3.58
CA ARG A 287 22.20 9.16 -4.54
C ARG A 287 20.75 8.96 -4.12
N LEU A 288 20.41 7.91 -3.37
CA LEU A 288 19.03 7.68 -2.90
C LEU A 288 18.50 8.88 -2.09
N ALA A 289 19.33 9.59 -1.34
CA ALA A 289 18.90 10.74 -0.54
C ALA A 289 18.25 11.84 -1.39
N ASP A 290 18.68 11.98 -2.65
CA ASP A 290 18.04 12.90 -3.60
C ASP A 290 16.60 12.49 -3.88
N TYR A 291 16.26 11.20 -3.88
CA TYR A 291 14.93 10.70 -4.20
C TYR A 291 13.97 10.71 -3.02
N LEU A 292 14.49 10.75 -1.78
CA LEU A 292 13.69 10.67 -0.56
C LEU A 292 13.21 12.04 -0.06
N VAL A 293 12.83 12.89 -1.01
CA VAL A 293 12.25 14.22 -0.79
C VAL A 293 11.09 14.43 -1.75
N PRO A 294 10.07 15.23 -1.40
CA PRO A 294 9.00 15.59 -2.33
C PRO A 294 9.57 16.28 -3.58
N ARG A 295 9.26 15.76 -4.77
CA ARG A 295 9.71 16.29 -6.07
C ARG A 295 8.63 16.23 -7.11
N ASP A 296 8.65 17.17 -8.05
CA ASP A 296 7.87 17.02 -9.27
C ASP A 296 8.60 16.06 -10.21
N TRP A 297 7.97 14.92 -10.51
CA TRP A 297 8.57 13.86 -11.31
C TRP A 297 8.19 13.95 -12.79
N LEU A 298 7.22 14.81 -13.16
CA LEU A 298 6.63 14.87 -14.50
C LEU A 298 6.89 16.19 -15.24
#